data_AF-A0A517T214-F1
#
_entry.id   AF-A0A517T214-F1
#
_cell.length_a   1.000
_cell.length_b   1.000
_cell.length_c   1.000
_cell.angle_alpha   90.00
_cell.angle_beta   90.00
_cell.angle_gamma   90.00
#
_symmetry.space_group_name_H-M   'P 1'
#
loop_
_entity.id
_entity.type
_entity.pdbx_description
1 polymer ?
#
loop_
_entity_poly.entity_id
_entity_poly.type
_entity_poly.pdbx_seq_one_letter_code
_entity_poly.pdbx_strand_id
1 'polypeptide(L)'
;MSIRVPRGTKREPDVIEFQTLEETRTNDVVAALEKMHDGAPVSAKRIGEAVGISGHQTLIYLHMAAEEGRAKPVRTKNSDVTRGWVPGDVGASMSLADERATLAADTLARLYDGKPLSGRQVAEEMERPTGTVGRWLTHAETLGLVVRTETHRGWIPIGD
;
A
#
# COMPACT_ATOMS: atom_id res chain seq x y z
N MET A 1 -68.44 -3.14 29.91
CA MET A 1 -67.73 -3.58 28.69
C MET A 1 -66.62 -2.59 28.39
N SER A 2 -65.36 -2.97 28.57
CA SER A 2 -64.21 -2.12 28.26
C SER A 2 -63.35 -2.81 27.20
N ILE A 3 -63.23 -2.17 26.05
CA ILE A 3 -62.46 -2.63 24.90
C ILE A 3 -61.01 -2.23 25.15
N ARG A 4 -60.12 -3.22 25.33
CA ARG A 4 -58.67 -3.00 25.35
C ARG A 4 -58.18 -2.83 23.91
N VAL A 5 -57.63 -1.66 23.59
CA VAL A 5 -56.85 -1.43 22.38
C VAL A 5 -55.46 -2.07 22.59
N PRO A 6 -54.92 -2.87 21.65
CA PRO A 6 -53.57 -3.39 21.76
C PRO A 6 -52.56 -2.24 21.63
N ARG A 7 -51.68 -2.08 22.63
CA ARG A 7 -50.53 -1.20 22.54
C ARG A 7 -49.58 -1.73 21.46
N GLY A 8 -49.19 -0.85 20.55
CA GLY A 8 -48.31 -1.15 19.44
C GLY A 8 -47.04 -1.87 19.87
N THR A 9 -46.69 -2.90 19.10
CA THR A 9 -45.35 -3.46 19.06
C THR A 9 -44.38 -2.34 18.68
N LYS A 10 -43.53 -1.91 19.62
CA LYS A 10 -42.32 -1.17 19.29
C LYS A 10 -41.52 -2.07 18.34
N ARG A 11 -41.40 -1.69 17.07
CA ARG A 11 -40.32 -2.21 16.22
C ARG A 11 -39.04 -1.69 16.86
N GLU A 12 -38.20 -2.60 17.36
CA GLU A 12 -36.80 -2.29 17.65
C GLU A 12 -36.15 -1.90 16.31
N PRO A 13 -35.66 -0.66 16.15
CA PRO A 13 -34.90 -0.31 14.96
C PRO A 13 -33.47 -0.84 15.11
N ASP A 14 -32.95 -1.42 14.02
CA ASP A 14 -31.61 -1.12 13.49
C ASP A 14 -30.35 -1.60 14.22
N VAL A 15 -30.36 -2.72 14.96
CA VAL A 15 -29.08 -3.26 15.50
C VAL A 15 -28.38 -4.23 14.53
N ILE A 16 -29.12 -4.96 13.70
CA ILE A 16 -28.55 -5.97 12.79
C ILE A 16 -28.08 -5.34 11.47
N GLU A 17 -28.80 -4.36 10.92
CA GLU A 17 -28.45 -3.76 9.62
C GLU A 17 -27.17 -2.91 9.68
N PHE A 18 -26.91 -2.23 10.81
CA PHE A 18 -25.77 -1.31 10.93
C PHE A 18 -24.41 -2.04 10.95
N GLN A 19 -24.31 -3.16 11.68
CA GLN A 19 -23.09 -3.98 11.70
C GLN A 19 -22.79 -4.57 10.33
N THR A 20 -23.81 -5.04 9.61
CA THR A 20 -23.62 -5.58 8.25
C THR A 20 -23.17 -4.51 7.25
N LEU A 21 -23.62 -3.26 7.43
CA LEU A 21 -23.19 -2.17 6.56
C LEU A 21 -21.73 -1.79 6.82
N GLU A 22 -21.32 -1.66 8.08
CA GLU A 22 -19.92 -1.36 8.43
C GLU A 22 -18.97 -2.48 7.97
N GLU A 23 -19.35 -3.73 8.15
CA GLU A 23 -18.59 -4.89 7.68
C GLU A 23 -18.50 -4.90 6.15
N THR A 24 -19.61 -4.68 5.45
CA THR A 24 -19.63 -4.58 3.98
C THR A 24 -18.72 -3.45 3.50
N ARG A 25 -18.79 -2.27 4.11
CA ARG A 25 -17.94 -1.13 3.74
C ARG A 25 -16.47 -1.36 4.04
N THR A 26 -16.17 -2.03 5.15
CA THR A 26 -14.79 -2.41 5.48
C THR A 26 -14.25 -3.41 4.45
N ASN A 27 -15.07 -4.38 4.04
CA ASN A 27 -14.72 -5.34 2.99
C ASN A 27 -14.51 -4.67 1.63
N ASP A 28 -15.38 -3.74 1.23
CA ASP A 28 -15.23 -2.98 -0.02
C ASP A 28 -13.91 -2.19 -0.04
N VAL A 29 -13.57 -1.53 1.08
CA VAL A 29 -12.33 -0.76 1.24
C VAL A 29 -11.10 -1.65 1.17
N VAL A 30 -11.12 -2.82 1.82
CA VAL A 30 -10.02 -3.79 1.78
C VAL A 30 -9.85 -4.35 0.37
N ALA A 31 -10.93 -4.76 -0.29
CA ALA A 31 -10.88 -5.27 -1.66
C ALA A 31 -10.35 -4.22 -2.66
N ALA A 32 -10.77 -2.96 -2.51
CA ALA A 32 -10.23 -1.86 -3.31
C ALA A 32 -8.74 -1.64 -3.03
N LEU A 33 -8.33 -1.66 -1.76
CA LEU A 33 -6.93 -1.55 -1.37
C LEU A 33 -6.08 -2.67 -2.00
N GLU A 34 -6.49 -3.93 -1.88
CA GLU A 34 -5.80 -5.09 -2.46
C GLU A 34 -5.67 -4.97 -3.99
N LYS A 35 -6.77 -4.62 -4.66
CA LYS A 35 -6.79 -4.42 -6.11
C LYS A 35 -5.89 -3.28 -6.58
N MET A 36 -5.81 -2.21 -5.79
CA MET A 36 -5.08 -0.98 -6.14
C MET A 36 -3.63 -0.98 -5.65
N HIS A 37 -3.27 -1.88 -4.74
CA HIS A 37 -1.97 -1.87 -4.06
C HIS A 37 -0.83 -1.93 -5.06
N ASP A 38 -0.86 -2.79 -6.09
CA ASP A 38 0.15 -2.87 -7.17
C ASP A 38 1.61 -2.64 -6.71
N GLY A 39 1.96 -3.12 -5.51
CA GLY A 39 3.25 -2.87 -4.90
C GLY A 39 3.56 -1.40 -4.48
N ALA A 40 2.57 -0.60 -4.13
CA ALA A 40 2.70 0.80 -3.68
C ALA A 40 1.62 1.15 -2.65
N PRO A 41 1.92 1.92 -1.59
CA PRO A 41 0.90 2.36 -0.65
C PRO A 41 -0.17 3.19 -1.35
N VAL A 42 -1.44 2.85 -1.11
CA VAL A 42 -2.58 3.53 -1.72
C VAL A 42 -3.11 4.59 -0.76
N SER A 43 -3.38 5.79 -1.26
CA SER A 43 -3.92 6.85 -0.42
C SER A 43 -5.40 6.58 -0.08
N ALA A 44 -5.82 6.93 1.15
CA ALA A 44 -7.21 6.80 1.57
C ALA A 44 -8.18 7.52 0.62
N LYS A 45 -7.76 8.65 0.04
CA LYS A 45 -8.54 9.35 -0.98
C LYS A 45 -8.83 8.47 -2.20
N ARG A 46 -7.80 7.83 -2.78
CA ARG A 46 -7.96 7.00 -3.98
C ARG A 46 -8.82 5.76 -3.71
N ILE A 47 -8.69 5.17 -2.52
CA ILE A 47 -9.52 4.04 -2.09
C ILE A 47 -10.99 4.49 -1.98
N GLY A 48 -11.23 5.63 -1.33
CA GLY A 48 -12.57 6.20 -1.17
C GLY A 48 -13.25 6.53 -2.50
N GLU A 49 -12.51 7.12 -3.44
CA GLU A 49 -12.97 7.37 -4.81
C GLU A 49 -13.36 6.08 -5.53
N ALA A 50 -12.61 4.98 -5.35
CA ALA A 50 -12.89 3.70 -6.00
C ALA A 50 -14.16 3.02 -5.47
N VAL A 51 -14.49 3.21 -4.19
CA VAL A 51 -15.66 2.60 -3.54
C VAL A 51 -16.84 3.56 -3.38
N GLY A 52 -16.69 4.82 -3.83
CA GLY A 52 -17.75 5.84 -3.81
C GLY A 52 -18.07 6.39 -2.42
N ILE A 53 -17.09 6.48 -1.51
CA ILE A 53 -17.27 7.02 -0.15
C ILE A 53 -16.32 8.19 0.12
N SER A 54 -16.66 8.99 1.14
CA SER A 54 -15.83 10.14 1.52
C SER A 54 -14.46 9.71 2.07
N GLY A 55 -13.45 10.57 1.93
CA GLY A 55 -12.12 10.30 2.47
C GLY A 55 -12.10 10.07 4.00
N HIS A 56 -12.98 10.76 4.74
CA HIS A 56 -13.10 10.56 6.19
C HIS A 56 -13.67 9.18 6.53
N GLN A 57 -14.76 8.76 5.87
CA GLN A 57 -15.32 7.42 6.03
C GLN A 57 -14.32 6.33 5.61
N THR A 58 -13.56 6.58 4.54
CA THR A 58 -12.51 5.65 4.11
C THR A 58 -11.47 5.42 5.19
N LEU A 59 -11.04 6.49 5.87
CA LEU A 59 -10.09 6.37 6.98
C LEU A 59 -10.68 5.56 8.14
N ILE A 60 -11.95 5.78 8.51
CA ILE A 60 -12.63 5.00 9.55
C ILE A 60 -12.55 3.50 9.23
N TYR A 61 -12.98 3.10 8.02
CA TYR A 61 -12.98 1.69 7.63
C TYR A 61 -11.57 1.11 7.47
N LEU A 62 -10.57 1.90 7.04
CA LEU A 62 -9.18 1.46 7.02
C LEU A 62 -8.60 1.23 8.41
N HIS A 63 -8.99 2.05 9.40
CA HIS A 63 -8.59 1.85 10.78
C HIS A 63 -9.24 0.59 11.38
N MET A 64 -10.52 0.36 11.12
CA MET A 64 -11.21 -0.90 11.52
C MET A 64 -10.53 -2.12 10.89
N ALA A 65 -10.27 -2.08 9.58
CA ALA A 65 -9.54 -3.15 8.89
C ALA A 65 -8.13 -3.37 9.47
N ALA A 66 -7.45 -2.32 9.95
CA ALA A 66 -6.14 -2.44 10.57
C ALA A 66 -6.17 -3.01 11.98
N GLU A 67 -7.21 -2.72 12.78
CA GLU A 67 -7.44 -3.37 14.07
C GLU A 67 -7.64 -4.88 13.91
N GLU A 68 -8.24 -5.29 12.80
CA GLU A 68 -8.40 -6.70 12.42
C GLU A 68 -7.18 -7.29 11.69
N GLY A 69 -6.11 -6.50 11.49
CA GLY A 69 -4.90 -6.94 10.82
C GLY A 69 -5.02 -7.14 9.30
N ARG A 70 -6.09 -6.67 8.67
CA ARG A 70 -6.37 -6.75 7.22
C ARG A 70 -5.80 -5.56 6.42
N ALA A 71 -5.43 -4.48 7.08
CA ALA A 71 -4.76 -3.34 6.47
C ALA A 71 -3.65 -2.79 7.38
N LYS A 72 -2.67 -2.10 6.80
CA LYS A 72 -1.57 -1.47 7.55
C LYS A 72 -1.32 -0.05 7.05
N PRO A 73 -1.27 0.96 7.94
CA PRO A 73 -0.88 2.30 7.55
C PRO A 73 0.64 2.36 7.31
N VAL A 74 1.04 2.98 6.22
CA VAL A 74 2.44 3.27 5.94
C VAL A 74 2.75 4.69 6.37
N ARG A 75 3.63 4.85 7.36
CA ARG A 75 4.02 6.16 7.90
C ARG A 75 5.28 6.69 7.21
N THR A 76 5.43 8.00 7.22
CA THR A 76 6.68 8.64 6.78
C THR A 76 7.74 8.44 7.86
N LYS A 77 8.98 8.11 7.47
CA LYS A 77 10.11 7.94 8.41
C LYS A 77 10.29 9.27 9.16
N ASN A 78 10.05 9.28 10.47
CA ASN A 78 10.07 10.44 11.39
C ASN A 78 8.81 11.32 11.45
N SER A 79 7.63 10.82 11.06
CA SER A 79 6.36 11.51 11.38
C SER A 79 5.21 10.52 11.54
N ASP A 80 4.20 10.88 12.32
CA ASP A 80 2.94 10.14 12.41
C ASP A 80 2.01 10.34 11.20
N VAL A 81 2.49 11.01 10.15
CA VAL A 81 1.74 11.20 8.91
C VAL A 81 1.69 9.89 8.12
N THR A 82 0.48 9.34 7.98
CA THR A 82 0.16 8.21 7.10
C THR A 82 0.24 8.66 5.64
N ARG A 83 1.20 8.11 4.90
CA ARG A 83 1.38 8.40 3.46
C ARG A 83 0.45 7.56 2.57
N GLY A 84 -0.06 6.46 3.10
CA GLY A 84 -0.93 5.52 2.40
C GLY A 84 -1.13 4.25 3.21
N TRP A 85 -1.82 3.30 2.61
CA TRP A 85 -2.22 2.03 3.21
C TRP A 85 -1.79 0.86 2.32
N VAL A 86 -1.56 -0.29 2.94
CA VAL A 86 -1.22 -1.55 2.27
C VAL A 86 -2.03 -2.69 2.89
N PRO A 87 -2.26 -3.80 2.17
CA PRO A 87 -2.89 -5.00 2.72
C PRO A 87 -2.15 -5.55 3.95
N GLY A 88 -2.90 -6.20 4.85
CA GLY A 88 -2.41 -6.65 6.14
C GLY A 88 -1.44 -7.83 6.08
N ASP A 89 -1.55 -8.67 5.06
CA ASP A 89 -0.64 -9.77 4.75
C ASP A 89 0.70 -9.29 4.16
N VAL A 90 0.75 -8.09 3.60
CA VAL A 90 1.99 -7.48 3.11
C VAL A 90 2.87 -7.04 4.28
N GLY A 91 4.15 -7.41 4.23
CA GLY A 91 5.20 -6.85 5.08
C GLY A 91 5.35 -5.35 4.78
N ALA A 92 4.60 -4.52 5.49
CA ALA A 92 4.17 -3.16 5.09
C ALA A 92 5.25 -2.09 4.83
N SER A 93 6.52 -2.43 4.85
CA SER A 93 7.60 -1.52 4.45
C SER A 93 8.82 -2.24 3.91
N MET A 94 9.16 -3.40 4.48
CA MET A 94 10.28 -4.23 4.02
C MET A 94 9.93 -4.99 2.75
N SER A 95 8.85 -5.79 2.71
CA SER A 95 8.47 -6.56 1.50
C SER A 95 8.38 -5.68 0.26
N LEU A 96 7.80 -4.49 0.40
CA LEU A 96 7.63 -3.59 -0.73
C LEU A 96 8.91 -2.89 -1.17
N ALA A 97 9.71 -2.42 -0.20
CA ALA A 97 11.00 -1.84 -0.53
C ALA A 97 11.90 -2.92 -1.15
N ASP A 98 11.82 -4.15 -0.66
CA ASP A 98 12.55 -5.32 -1.13
C ASP A 98 12.08 -5.74 -2.52
N GLU A 99 10.78 -5.81 -2.80
CA GLU A 99 10.22 -6.08 -4.13
C GLU A 99 10.65 -5.01 -5.15
N ARG A 100 10.57 -3.73 -4.77
CA ARG A 100 10.98 -2.62 -5.65
C ARG A 100 12.49 -2.56 -5.85
N ALA A 101 13.27 -2.90 -4.82
CA ALA A 101 14.70 -3.04 -4.91
C ALA A 101 15.10 -4.22 -5.80
N THR A 102 14.42 -5.36 -5.65
CA THR A 102 14.62 -6.55 -6.48
C THR A 102 14.30 -6.22 -7.94
N LEU A 103 13.15 -5.59 -8.22
CA LEU A 103 12.80 -5.18 -9.58
C LEU A 103 13.82 -4.20 -10.18
N ALA A 104 14.32 -3.25 -9.40
CA ALA A 104 15.36 -2.32 -9.86
C ALA A 104 16.69 -3.03 -10.10
N ALA A 105 17.06 -4.00 -9.25
CA ALA A 105 18.25 -4.83 -9.41
C ALA A 105 18.16 -5.75 -10.64
N ASP A 106 17.02 -6.42 -10.86
CA ASP A 106 16.75 -7.26 -12.03
C ASP A 106 16.81 -6.45 -13.32
N THR A 107 16.20 -5.26 -13.30
CA THR A 107 16.25 -4.34 -14.45
C THR A 107 17.69 -3.93 -14.73
N LEU A 108 18.45 -3.59 -13.69
CA LEU A 108 19.86 -3.24 -13.82
C LEU A 108 20.67 -4.41 -14.36
N ALA A 109 20.48 -5.63 -13.85
CA ALA A 109 21.18 -6.84 -14.28
C ALA A 109 20.93 -7.13 -15.76
N ARG A 110 19.67 -6.98 -16.22
CA ARG A 110 19.29 -7.14 -17.62
C ARG A 110 19.93 -6.12 -18.55
N LEU A 111 20.12 -4.88 -18.07
CA LEU A 111 20.74 -3.80 -18.84
C LEU A 111 22.28 -3.83 -18.78
N TYR A 112 22.86 -4.58 -17.83
CA TYR A 112 24.28 -4.51 -17.54
C TYR A 112 25.12 -5.13 -18.67
N ASP A 113 25.99 -4.32 -19.27
CA ASP A 113 26.86 -4.67 -20.40
C ASP A 113 28.35 -4.73 -20.00
N GLY A 114 28.63 -4.87 -18.70
CA GLY A 114 29.98 -4.82 -18.14
C GLY A 114 30.39 -3.42 -17.66
N LYS A 115 29.54 -2.39 -17.80
CA LYS A 115 29.80 -1.04 -17.29
C LYS A 115 28.79 -0.61 -16.21
N PRO A 116 29.22 0.14 -15.18
CA PRO A 116 28.32 0.63 -14.16
C PRO A 116 27.18 1.47 -14.74
N LEU A 117 25.94 1.15 -14.36
CA LEU A 117 24.74 1.81 -14.87
C LEU A 117 24.24 2.86 -13.89
N SER A 118 23.96 4.05 -14.40
CA SER A 118 23.39 5.11 -13.59
C SER A 118 21.91 4.84 -13.26
N GLY A 119 21.48 5.35 -12.11
CA GLY A 119 20.07 5.26 -11.70
C GLY A 119 19.14 5.99 -12.67
N ARG A 120 19.66 6.89 -13.52
CA ARG A 120 18.90 7.49 -14.62
C ARG A 120 18.61 6.47 -15.73
N GLN A 121 19.60 5.69 -16.15
CA GLN A 121 19.42 4.68 -17.20
C GLN A 121 18.43 3.61 -16.75
N VAL A 122 18.54 3.14 -15.51
CA VAL A 122 17.57 2.19 -14.95
C VAL A 122 16.18 2.83 -14.83
N ALA A 123 16.10 4.11 -14.46
CA ALA A 123 14.83 4.82 -14.37
C ALA A 123 14.13 5.03 -15.72
N GLU A 124 14.89 5.28 -16.78
CA GLU A 124 14.38 5.39 -18.15
C GLU A 124 13.77 4.05 -18.60
N GLU A 125 14.45 2.93 -18.36
CA GLU A 125 13.91 1.58 -18.68
C GLU A 125 12.66 1.23 -17.85
N MET A 126 12.62 1.63 -16.58
CA MET A 126 11.46 1.37 -15.71
C MET A 126 10.29 2.34 -15.95
N GLU A 127 10.47 3.36 -16.79
CA GLU A 127 9.54 4.49 -16.96
C GLU A 127 9.17 5.16 -15.62
N ARG A 128 10.14 5.30 -14.72
CA ARG A 128 9.95 5.87 -13.36
C ARG A 128 10.81 7.10 -13.12
N PRO A 129 10.47 7.95 -12.12
CA PRO A 129 11.32 9.06 -11.74
C PRO A 129 12.69 8.60 -11.21
N THR A 130 13.76 9.26 -11.66
CA THR A 130 15.14 8.91 -11.29
C THR A 130 15.37 8.91 -9.78
N GLY A 131 14.80 9.86 -9.03
CA GLY A 131 14.93 9.90 -7.57
C GLY A 131 14.18 8.78 -6.85
N THR A 132 13.20 8.14 -7.49
CA THR A 132 12.50 6.96 -6.95
C THR A 132 13.34 5.72 -7.16
N VAL A 133 13.81 5.48 -8.39
CA VAL A 133 14.67 4.33 -8.72
C VAL A 133 16.01 4.40 -7.99
N GLY A 134 16.59 5.59 -7.84
CA GLY A 134 17.80 5.75 -7.02
C GLY A 134 17.61 5.29 -5.57
N ARG A 135 16.43 5.52 -4.98
CA ARG A 135 16.11 5.02 -3.62
C ARG A 135 15.95 3.50 -3.60
N TRP A 136 15.37 2.92 -4.65
CA TRP A 136 15.26 1.46 -4.77
C TRP A 136 16.62 0.80 -4.96
N LEU A 137 17.51 1.38 -5.77
CA LEU A 137 18.87 0.86 -5.98
C LEU A 137 19.74 1.00 -4.72
N THR A 138 19.58 2.08 -3.94
CA THR A 138 20.22 2.18 -2.61
C THR A 138 19.69 1.13 -1.64
N HIS A 139 18.39 0.81 -1.69
CA HIS A 139 17.84 -0.27 -0.87
C HIS A 139 18.32 -1.64 -1.35
N ALA A 140 18.39 -1.88 -2.66
CA ALA A 140 18.94 -3.09 -3.28
C ALA A 140 20.40 -3.34 -2.88
N GLU A 141 21.19 -2.27 -2.71
CA GLU A 141 22.55 -2.36 -2.18
C GLU A 141 22.57 -2.87 -0.73
N THR A 142 21.64 -2.43 0.12
CA THR A 142 21.52 -2.97 1.49
C THR A 142 21.06 -4.43 1.55
N LEU A 143 20.40 -4.91 0.51
CA LEU A 143 19.98 -6.30 0.35
C LEU A 143 21.05 -7.18 -0.31
N GLY A 144 22.18 -6.59 -0.73
CA GLY A 144 23.26 -7.33 -1.41
C GLY A 144 22.95 -7.74 -2.85
N LEU A 145 21.99 -7.08 -3.51
CA LEU A 145 21.61 -7.38 -4.91
C LEU A 145 22.43 -6.58 -5.94
N VAL A 146 22.94 -5.42 -5.53
CA VAL A 146 23.76 -4.53 -6.37
C VAL A 146 24.87 -3.92 -5.51
N VAL A 147 25.93 -3.44 -6.14
CA VAL A 147 26.95 -2.62 -5.46
C VAL A 147 27.15 -1.31 -6.19
N ARG A 148 27.33 -0.24 -5.42
CA ARG A 148 27.65 1.07 -5.97
C ARG A 148 29.15 1.22 -6.18
N THR A 149 29.55 1.78 -7.32
CA THR A 149 30.97 2.02 -7.60
C THR A 149 31.50 3.28 -6.90
N GLU A 150 32.67 3.19 -6.28
CA GLU A 150 33.33 4.27 -5.53
C GLU A 150 33.60 5.53 -6.38
N THR A 151 33.91 5.35 -7.67
CA THR A 151 34.29 6.43 -8.60
C THR A 151 33.13 7.18 -9.26
N HIS A 152 31.94 7.05 -8.67
CA HIS A 152 30.72 7.82 -8.92
C HIS A 152 29.91 7.44 -10.18
N ARG A 153 28.61 7.24 -9.89
CA ARG A 153 27.41 7.28 -10.76
C ARG A 153 26.92 5.97 -11.37
N GLY A 154 27.36 4.82 -10.88
CA GLY A 154 26.81 3.56 -11.33
C GLY A 154 26.55 2.57 -10.23
N TRP A 155 25.59 1.71 -10.48
CA TRP A 155 25.38 0.46 -9.79
C TRP A 155 25.77 -0.67 -10.76
N ILE A 156 26.33 -1.74 -10.22
CA ILE A 156 26.55 -3.00 -10.93
C ILE A 156 25.75 -4.10 -10.22
N PRO A 157 25.23 -5.09 -10.95
CA PRO A 157 24.52 -6.19 -10.31
C PRO A 157 25.55 -7.03 -9.53
N ILE A 158 25.16 -7.52 -8.36
CA ILE A 158 25.90 -8.59 -7.70
C ILE A 158 25.25 -9.87 -8.23
N GLY A 159 25.88 -10.48 -9.23
CA GLY A 159 25.49 -11.81 -9.70
C GLY A 159 26.34 -12.88 -9.01
N ASP A 160 25.74 -14.06 -8.83
CA ASP A 160 26.46 -15.33 -8.60
C ASP A 160 27.46 -15.63 -9.72
#